data_AF-A0DZK1-F1
#
_entry.id   AF-A0DZK1-F1
#
_cell.length_a   1.000
_cell.length_b   1.000
_cell.length_c   1.000
_cell.angle_alpha   90.00
_cell.angle_beta   90.00
_cell.angle_gamma   90.00
#
_symmetry.space_group_name_H-M   'P 1'
#
loop_
_entity.id
_entity.type
_entity.pdbx_description
1 polymer ?
#
loop_
_entity_poly.entity_id
_entity_poly.type
_entity_poly.pdbx_seq_one_letter_code
_entity_poly.pdbx_strand_id
1 'polypeptide(L)'
;MVSCAQYCMFISAPGCVFMTYLGFMIAIGSETVYVVPHSRVEGSFALFITAVLYAIFFAISYNNEYSQVQRQQNVDEWINSQAIREAEMEMQDLPKEKEQEQQQLVEQQ
;
A
#
# COMPACT_ATOMS: atom_id res chain seq x y z
N MET A 1 3.73 9.93 5.98
CA MET A 1 4.35 10.59 4.81
C MET A 1 3.69 10.02 3.58
N VAL A 2 3.03 10.84 2.74
CA VAL A 2 2.41 10.36 1.50
C VAL A 2 3.53 10.02 0.52
N SER A 3 3.59 8.77 0.06
CA SER A 3 4.63 8.32 -0.87
C SER A 3 4.41 8.93 -2.26
N CYS A 4 5.47 9.13 -3.02
CA CYS A 4 5.37 9.55 -4.43
C CYS A 4 4.46 8.60 -5.23
N ALA A 5 4.48 7.30 -4.90
CA ALA A 5 3.61 6.30 -5.51
C ALA A 5 2.11 6.58 -5.26
N GLN A 6 1.74 7.01 -4.05
CA GLN A 6 0.36 7.41 -3.73
C GLN A 6 -0.09 8.60 -4.59
N TYR A 7 0.73 9.64 -4.70
CA TYR A 7 0.39 10.80 -5.53
C TYR A 7 0.22 10.41 -7.00
N CYS A 8 1.11 9.59 -7.54
CA CYS A 8 0.98 9.08 -8.91
C CYS A 8 -0.29 8.25 -9.09
N MET A 9 -0.69 7.44 -8.09
CA MET A 9 -1.92 6.66 -8.13
C MET A 9 -3.17 7.57 -8.09
N PHE A 10 -3.17 8.56 -7.21
CA PHE A 10 -4.27 9.54 -7.05
C PHE A 10 -4.47 10.44 -8.27
N ILE A 11 -3.41 10.74 -9.03
CA ILE A 11 -3.52 11.52 -10.27
C ILE A 11 -3.89 10.64 -11.45
N SER A 12 -3.30 9.44 -11.53
CA SER A 12 -3.48 8.53 -12.67
C SER A 12 -4.89 7.95 -12.75
N ALA A 13 -5.52 7.64 -11.61
CA ALA A 13 -6.88 7.11 -11.58
C ALA A 13 -7.93 8.06 -12.19
N PRO A 14 -8.10 9.31 -11.71
CA PRO A 14 -9.04 10.25 -12.31
C PRO A 14 -8.61 10.66 -13.72
N GLY A 15 -7.30 10.75 -14.00
CA GLY A 15 -6.78 11.03 -15.34
C GLY A 15 -7.23 10.00 -16.37
N CYS A 16 -7.17 8.71 -16.02
CA CYS A 16 -7.63 7.62 -16.88
C CYS A 16 -9.13 7.73 -17.19
N VAL A 17 -9.97 7.94 -16.17
CA VAL A 17 -11.43 8.08 -16.33
C VAL A 17 -11.76 9.29 -17.20
N PHE A 18 -11.11 10.43 -16.95
CA PHE A 18 -11.39 11.67 -17.66
C PHE A 18 -10.98 11.60 -19.13
N MET A 19 -9.80 11.06 -19.43
CA MET A 19 -9.32 10.91 -20.80
C MET A 19 -10.16 9.89 -21.59
N THR A 20 -10.60 8.81 -20.95
CA THR A 20 -11.50 7.83 -21.58
C THR A 20 -12.86 8.46 -21.90
N TYR A 21 -13.45 9.18 -20.95
CA TYR A 21 -14.72 9.87 -21.15
C TYR A 21 -14.65 10.92 -22.26
N LEU A 22 -13.61 11.76 -22.28
CA LEU A 22 -13.39 12.73 -23.35
C LEU A 22 -13.15 12.04 -24.71
N GLY A 23 -12.39 10.94 -24.73
CA GLY A 23 -12.17 10.14 -25.94
C GLY A 23 -13.49 9.65 -26.54
N PHE A 24 -14.40 9.12 -25.70
CA PHE A 24 -15.74 8.73 -26.12
C PHE A 24 -16.56 9.91 -26.63
N MET A 25 -16.57 11.03 -25.92
CA MET A 25 -17.35 12.22 -26.29
C MET A 25 -16.91 12.80 -27.65
N ILE A 26 -15.60 12.77 -27.95
CA ILE A 26 -15.07 13.17 -29.26
C ILE A 26 -15.40 12.13 -30.33
N ALA A 27 -15.32 10.83 -30.02
CA ALA A 27 -15.60 9.76 -30.97
C ALA A 27 -17.06 9.74 -31.44
N ILE A 28 -18.01 9.99 -30.53
CA ILE A 28 -19.45 10.09 -30.86
C ILE A 28 -19.82 11.46 -31.48
N GLY A 29 -18.87 12.41 -31.51
CA GLY A 29 -19.10 13.75 -32.04
C GLY A 29 -20.07 14.59 -31.20
N SER A 30 -20.04 14.42 -29.87
CA SER A 30 -20.92 15.15 -28.96
C SER A 30 -20.70 16.67 -29.04
N GLU A 31 -21.79 17.44 -29.13
CA GLU A 31 -21.77 18.91 -29.17
C GLU A 31 -21.31 19.55 -27.85
N THR A 32 -21.23 18.77 -26.78
CA THR A 32 -20.78 19.21 -25.46
C THR A 32 -19.28 19.48 -25.38
N VAL A 33 -18.48 19.03 -26.36
CA VAL A 33 -17.03 19.24 -26.38
C VAL A 33 -16.71 20.45 -27.23
N TYR A 34 -16.44 21.59 -26.57
CA TYR A 34 -16.13 22.87 -27.22
C TYR A 34 -14.79 22.86 -28.00
N VAL A 35 -13.88 21.94 -27.65
CA VAL A 35 -12.59 21.78 -28.31
C VAL A 35 -12.74 20.72 -29.39
N VAL A 36 -13.09 21.15 -30.60
CA VAL A 36 -13.21 20.25 -31.75
C VAL A 36 -11.81 20.04 -32.35
N PRO A 37 -11.21 18.86 -32.25
CA PRO A 37 -9.95 18.58 -32.94
C PRO A 37 -10.18 18.61 -34.46
N HIS A 38 -9.15 19.01 -35.21
CA HIS A 38 -9.19 19.06 -36.68
C HIS A 38 -9.63 17.71 -37.30
N SER A 39 -9.27 16.61 -36.64
CA SER A 39 -9.77 15.26 -36.94
C SER A 39 -10.32 14.61 -35.66
N ARG A 40 -11.61 14.24 -35.68
CA ARG A 40 -12.27 13.55 -34.56
C ARG A 40 -11.65 12.18 -34.28
N VAL A 41 -11.26 11.48 -35.34
CA VAL A 41 -10.66 10.14 -35.24
C VAL A 41 -9.28 10.23 -34.60
N GLU A 42 -8.42 11.13 -35.07
CA GLU A 42 -7.08 11.29 -34.51
C GLU A 42 -7.13 11.81 -33.05
N GLY A 43 -8.02 12.77 -32.77
CA GLY A 43 -8.18 13.33 -31.43
C GLY A 43 -8.67 12.32 -30.41
N SER A 44 -9.72 11.54 -30.75
CA SER A 44 -10.21 10.49 -29.86
C SER A 44 -9.18 9.38 -29.66
N PHE A 45 -8.47 8.97 -30.73
CA PHE A 45 -7.44 7.94 -30.64
C PHE A 45 -6.27 8.36 -29.72
N ALA A 46 -5.81 9.61 -29.83
CA ALA A 46 -4.77 10.15 -28.96
C ALA A 46 -5.21 10.18 -27.48
N LEU A 47 -6.47 10.51 -27.20
CA LEU A 47 -7.02 10.48 -25.84
C LEU A 47 -7.10 9.05 -25.29
N PHE A 48 -7.50 8.08 -26.10
CA PHE A 48 -7.50 6.67 -25.68
C PHE A 48 -6.09 6.15 -25.41
N ILE A 49 -5.09 6.48 -26.24
CA ILE A 49 -3.69 6.14 -25.95
C ILE A 49 -3.25 6.75 -24.62
N THR A 50 -3.60 8.02 -24.38
CA THR A 50 -3.25 8.72 -23.15
C THR A 50 -3.91 8.07 -21.94
N ALA A 51 -5.17 7.63 -22.04
CA ALA A 51 -5.85 6.88 -20.99
C ALA A 51 -5.15 5.54 -20.68
N VAL A 52 -4.68 4.82 -21.70
CA VAL A 52 -3.90 3.58 -21.51
C VAL A 52 -2.59 3.86 -20.77
N LEU A 53 -1.88 4.94 -21.11
CA LEU A 53 -0.66 5.34 -20.40
C LEU A 53 -0.95 5.65 -18.93
N TYR A 54 -2.03 6.38 -18.62
CA TYR A 54 -2.46 6.61 -17.25
C TYR A 54 -2.80 5.30 -16.51
N ALA A 55 -3.44 4.34 -17.19
CA ALA A 55 -3.71 3.03 -16.60
C ALA A 55 -2.43 2.25 -16.27
N ILE A 56 -1.42 2.32 -17.15
CA ILE A 56 -0.10 1.70 -16.91
C ILE A 56 0.59 2.37 -15.71
N PHE A 57 0.61 3.70 -15.65
CA PHE A 57 1.18 4.41 -14.51
C PHE A 57 0.48 4.06 -13.20
N PHE A 58 -0.85 3.99 -13.22
CA PHE A 58 -1.64 3.54 -12.07
C PHE A 58 -1.25 2.12 -11.62
N ALA A 59 -1.14 1.17 -12.55
CA ALA A 59 -0.76 -0.21 -12.24
C ALA A 59 0.65 -0.33 -11.64
N ILE A 60 1.62 0.40 -12.18
CA ILE A 60 3.00 0.42 -11.66
C ILE A 60 3.02 1.03 -10.25
N SER A 61 2.37 2.18 -10.07
CA SER A 61 2.30 2.84 -8.76
C SER A 61 1.59 1.98 -7.72
N TYR A 62 0.50 1.31 -8.10
CA TYR A 62 -0.24 0.40 -7.23
C TYR A 62 0.60 -0.79 -6.78
N ASN A 63 1.30 -1.46 -7.72
CA ASN A 63 2.18 -2.58 -7.38
C ASN A 63 3.33 -2.16 -6.46
N ASN A 64 3.92 -0.98 -6.69
CA ASN A 64 4.97 -0.45 -5.84
C ASN A 64 4.48 -0.16 -4.42
N GLU A 65 3.29 0.42 -4.27
CA GLU A 65 2.70 0.69 -2.97
C GLU A 65 2.35 -0.61 -2.24
N TYR A 66 1.72 -1.57 -2.93
CA TYR A 66 1.39 -2.87 -2.36
C TYR A 66 2.64 -3.63 -1.86
N SER A 67 3.71 -3.63 -2.66
CA SER A 67 4.99 -4.25 -2.28
C SER A 67 5.64 -3.58 -1.05
N GLN A 68 5.51 -2.26 -0.91
CA GLN A 68 6.00 -1.56 0.28
C GLN A 68 5.18 -1.89 1.53
N VAL A 69 3.84 -1.96 1.42
CA VAL A 69 2.97 -2.35 2.54
C VAL A 69 3.28 -3.77 2.98
N GLN A 70 3.45 -4.71 2.05
CA GLN A 70 3.78 -6.10 2.37
C GLN A 70 5.15 -6.23 3.05
N ARG A 71 6.14 -5.43 2.62
CA ARG A 71 7.44 -5.36 3.30
C ARG A 71 7.34 -4.78 4.71
N GLN A 72 6.56 -3.73 4.92
CA GLN A 72 6.39 -3.14 6.24
C GLN A 72 5.72 -4.11 7.21
N GLN A 73 4.65 -4.77 6.79
CA GLN A 73 3.95 -5.77 7.61
C GLN A 73 4.88 -6.91 8.03
N ASN A 74 5.70 -7.43 7.11
CA ASN A 74 6.68 -8.48 7.44
C ASN A 74 7.74 -8.02 8.45
N VAL A 75 8.17 -6.76 8.38
CA VAL A 75 9.16 -6.20 9.33
C VAL A 75 8.52 -6.00 10.70
N ASP A 76 7.31 -5.46 10.75
CA ASP A 76 6.58 -5.25 12.01
C ASP A 76 6.27 -6.59 12.70
N GLU A 77 5.86 -7.59 11.94
CA GLU A 77 5.60 -8.95 12.44
C GLU A 77 6.89 -9.61 12.93
N TRP A 78 8.01 -9.42 12.22
CA TRP A 78 9.33 -9.90 12.66
C TRP A 78 9.80 -9.20 13.95
N ILE A 79 9.68 -7.87 14.07
CA ILE A 79 10.04 -7.13 15.29
C ILE A 79 9.17 -7.59 16.48
N ASN A 80 7.86 -7.73 16.27
CA ASN A 80 6.96 -8.18 17.32
C ASN A 80 7.29 -9.61 17.76
N SER A 81 7.65 -10.49 16.82
CA SER A 81 8.07 -11.86 17.16
C SER A 81 9.37 -11.90 17.98
N GLN A 82 10.32 -10.98 17.74
CA GLN A 82 11.54 -10.86 18.53
C GLN A 82 11.25 -10.34 19.94
N ALA A 83 10.41 -9.30 20.07
CA ALA A 83 10.03 -8.74 21.37
C ALA A 83 9.30 -9.77 22.26
N ILE A 84 8.42 -10.60 21.67
CA ILE A 84 7.76 -11.70 22.41
C ILE A 84 8.79 -12.72 22.87
N ARG A 85 9.77 -13.06 22.02
CA ARG A 85 10.80 -14.06 22.30
C ARG A 85 11.78 -13.60 23.39
N GLU A 86 12.10 -12.31 23.42
CA GLU A 86 12.88 -11.70 24.50
C GLU A 86 12.11 -11.67 25.82
N ALA A 87 10.82 -11.28 25.79
CA ALA A 87 9.97 -11.29 26.98
C ALA A 87 9.76 -12.70 27.55
N GLU A 88 9.69 -13.73 26.70
CA GLU A 88 9.56 -15.13 27.12
C GLU A 88 10.86 -15.66 27.76
N MET A 89 12.04 -15.22 27.30
CA MET A 89 13.32 -15.51 27.96
C MET A 89 13.46 -14.79 29.30
N GLU A 90 13.05 -13.52 29.43
CA GLU A 90 13.06 -12.81 30.73
C GLU A 90 12.13 -13.45 31.77
N MET A 91 10.98 -14.00 31.36
CA MET A 91 10.09 -14.71 32.30
C MET A 91 10.65 -16.08 32.72
N GLN A 92 11.53 -16.68 31.94
CA GLN A 92 12.18 -17.95 32.27
C GLN A 92 13.36 -17.77 33.26
N ASP A 93 13.88 -16.54 33.37
CA ASP A 93 14.90 -16.11 34.34
C ASP A 93 14.31 -15.56 35.66
N LEU A 94 13.00 -15.69 35.90
CA LEU A 94 12.45 -15.51 37.25
C LEU A 94 12.99 -16.63 38.14
N PRO A 95 13.88 -16.31 39.10
CA PRO A 95 14.61 -17.33 39.84
C PRO A 95 13.63 -18.08 40.74
N LYS A 96 13.77 -19.41 40.75
CA LYS A 96 13.20 -20.32 41.76
C LYS A 96 13.83 -20.07 43.15
N GLU A 97 13.98 -18.82 43.56
CA GLU A 97 14.63 -18.43 44.81
C GLU A 97 13.69 -18.57 46.02
N LYS A 98 12.39 -18.84 45.81
CA LYS A 98 11.41 -18.94 46.90
C LYS A 98 11.15 -20.35 47.43
N GLU A 99 11.65 -21.40 46.80
CA GLU A 99 11.46 -22.77 47.31
C GLU A 99 12.58 -23.26 48.24
N GLN A 100 13.79 -22.67 48.16
CA GLN A 100 14.91 -23.11 49.02
C GLN A 100 14.93 -22.46 50.41
N GLU A 101 14.48 -21.20 50.56
CA GLU A 101 14.40 -20.59 51.90
C GLU A 101 13.26 -21.18 52.76
N GLN A 102 12.17 -21.65 52.14
CA GLN A 102 11.03 -22.18 52.90
C GLN A 102 11.25 -23.64 53.37
N GLN A 103 12.15 -24.41 52.74
CA GLN A 103 12.49 -25.76 53.19
C GLN A 103 13.50 -25.79 54.34
N GLN A 104 14.41 -24.81 54.44
CA GLN A 104 15.34 -24.72 55.59
C GLN A 104 14.66 -24.27 56.90
N LEU A 105 13.56 -23.51 56.82
CA LEU A 105 12.80 -23.08 57.99
C LEU A 105 11.88 -24.19 58.58
N VAL A 106 11.59 -25.25 57.83
CA VAL A 106 10.73 -26.36 58.30
C VAL A 106 11.54 -27.47 58.99
N GLU A 107 12.84 -27.63 58.70
CA GLU A 107 13.70 -28.61 59.39
C GLU A 107 14.23 -28.16 60.77
N GLN A 108 13.97 -26.91 61.19
CA GLN A 108 14.41 -26.37 62.49
C GLN A 108 13.32 -26.30 63.58
N GLN A 109 12.13 -26.90 63.39
CA GLN A 109 11.09 -27.02 64.42
C GLN A 109 10.89 -28.45 64.91
#